data_AF-A0A399IVP4-F1
#
_entry.id   AF-A0A399IVP4-F1
#
_cell.length_a   1.000
_cell.length_b   1.000
_cell.length_c   1.000
_cell.angle_alpha   90.00
_cell.angle_beta   90.00
_cell.angle_gamma   90.00
#
_symmetry.space_group_name_H-M   'P 1'
#
loop_
_entity.id
_entity.type
_entity.pdbx_description
1 polymer ?
#
loop_
_entity_poly.entity_id
_entity_poly.type
_entity_poly.pdbx_seq_one_letter_code
_entity_poly.pdbx_strand_id
1 'polypeptide(L)'
;MQKYFAIEMSAVRFVRNTLFFSLLALVPPLMAFVAMTPGFGAMLASGGPPLGRFMRQVITNGLPVVFVVNYVSFFLFAWIVAKPGQRYGIKLVLLVDMPVRVIGFIALHVVIYVLSADLYGSFGGSRATALRVVAPTLARSFLFENISGVYLYATMVSALPLYVTAIENSDRLGGLARRFPRRLGFVLFAILLFGFSVLALTAFAALLVW
;
A
#
# COMPACT_ATOMS: atom_id res chain seq x y z
N MET A 1 4.79 -3.54 16.09
CA MET A 1 5.24 -4.26 14.88
C MET A 1 6.06 -5.51 15.18
N GLN A 2 7.06 -5.47 16.06
CA GLN A 2 7.96 -6.62 16.35
C GLN A 2 7.24 -7.93 16.76
N LYS A 3 6.11 -7.85 17.50
CA LYS A 3 5.29 -9.03 17.84
C LYS A 3 4.70 -9.74 16.60
N TYR A 4 4.43 -8.99 15.53
CA TYR A 4 3.77 -9.48 14.32
C TYR A 4 4.76 -9.77 13.19
N PHE A 5 5.90 -9.10 13.17
CA PHE A 5 6.93 -9.24 12.15
C PHE A 5 8.32 -9.21 12.81
N ALA A 6 8.98 -10.37 12.81
CA ALA A 6 10.34 -10.56 13.31
C ALA A 6 11.04 -11.58 12.40
N ILE A 7 12.36 -11.44 12.20
CA ILE A 7 13.11 -12.30 11.29
C ILE A 7 13.23 -13.75 11.80
N GLU A 8 13.18 -13.94 13.11
CA GLU A 8 13.21 -15.26 13.76
C GLU A 8 11.84 -15.96 13.75
N MET A 9 10.80 -15.28 13.25
CA MET A 9 9.47 -15.86 13.14
C MET A 9 9.41 -16.91 12.02
N SER A 10 8.63 -17.97 12.22
CA SER A 10 8.39 -18.94 11.14
C SER A 10 7.75 -18.28 9.91
N ALA A 11 8.18 -18.71 8.72
CA ALA A 11 7.71 -18.17 7.45
C ALA A 11 6.17 -18.21 7.31
N VAL A 12 5.54 -19.30 7.75
CA VAL A 12 4.07 -19.46 7.73
C VAL A 12 3.38 -18.38 8.55
N ARG A 13 3.89 -18.08 9.76
CA ARG A 13 3.30 -17.07 10.63
C ARG A 13 3.50 -15.67 10.05
N PHE A 14 4.66 -15.40 9.45
CA PHE A 14 4.94 -14.14 8.78
C PHE A 14 3.98 -13.91 7.60
N VAL A 15 3.87 -14.89 6.69
CA VAL A 15 2.96 -14.86 5.54
C VAL A 15 1.52 -14.64 5.98
N ARG A 16 1.06 -15.41 6.99
CA ARG A 16 -0.30 -15.27 7.53
C ARG A 16 -0.56 -13.86 8.07
N ASN A 17 0.38 -13.32 8.86
CA ASN A 17 0.23 -11.96 9.40
C ASN A 17 0.19 -10.92 8.28
N THR A 18 1.07 -11.02 7.28
CA THR A 18 1.05 -10.12 6.11
C THR A 18 -0.29 -10.19 5.37
N LEU A 19 -0.85 -11.38 5.19
CA LEU A 19 -2.15 -11.56 4.53
C LEU A 19 -3.26 -10.87 5.32
N PHE A 20 -3.34 -11.07 6.64
CA PHE A 20 -4.34 -10.41 7.48
C PHE A 20 -4.21 -8.89 7.46
N PHE A 21 -2.99 -8.36 7.58
CA PHE A 21 -2.76 -6.92 7.49
C PHE A 21 -3.14 -6.35 6.12
N SER A 22 -2.87 -7.09 5.04
CA SER A 22 -3.22 -6.68 3.68
C SER A 22 -4.74 -6.65 3.46
N LEU A 23 -5.47 -7.65 3.97
CA LEU A 23 -6.92 -7.69 3.93
C LEU A 23 -7.54 -6.53 4.72
N LEU A 24 -7.08 -6.31 5.97
CA LEU A 24 -7.58 -5.23 6.80
C LEU A 24 -7.29 -3.85 6.19
N ALA A 25 -6.11 -3.67 5.59
CA ALA A 25 -5.73 -2.41 4.97
C ALA A 25 -6.43 -2.14 3.63
N LEU A 26 -6.94 -3.17 2.96
CA LEU A 26 -7.73 -3.04 1.73
C LEU A 26 -9.13 -2.48 1.98
N VAL A 27 -9.74 -2.81 3.12
CA VAL A 27 -11.15 -2.46 3.40
C VAL A 27 -11.40 -0.95 3.39
N PRO A 28 -10.64 -0.09 4.11
CA PRO A 28 -10.94 1.34 4.14
C PRO A 28 -10.83 2.03 2.78
N PRO A 29 -9.76 1.84 1.98
CA PRO A 29 -9.67 2.41 0.63
C PRO A 29 -10.74 1.85 -0.32
N LEU A 30 -11.10 0.56 -0.22
CA LEU A 30 -12.20 0.01 -1.02
C LEU A 30 -13.54 0.69 -0.70
N MET A 31 -13.85 0.86 0.57
CA MET A 31 -15.08 1.56 0.99
C MET A 31 -15.08 3.01 0.49
N ALA A 32 -13.95 3.71 0.62
CA ALA A 32 -13.80 5.07 0.13
C ALA A 32 -14.02 5.14 -1.40
N PHE A 33 -13.40 4.24 -2.16
CA PHE A 33 -13.56 4.20 -3.61
C PHE A 33 -15.01 3.92 -4.05
N VAL A 34 -15.69 2.99 -3.39
CA VAL A 34 -17.10 2.69 -3.66
C VAL A 34 -18.00 3.88 -3.32
N ALA A 35 -17.74 4.57 -2.20
CA ALA A 35 -18.51 5.73 -1.78
C ALA A 35 -18.28 6.96 -2.68
N MET A 36 -17.05 7.13 -3.18
CA MET A 36 -16.66 8.27 -4.02
C MET A 36 -17.02 8.08 -5.50
N THR A 37 -17.34 6.85 -5.94
CA THR A 37 -17.71 6.57 -7.34
C THR A 37 -19.23 6.64 -7.51
N PRO A 38 -19.78 7.66 -8.20
CA PRO A 38 -21.22 7.85 -8.31
C PRO A 38 -21.93 6.63 -8.91
N GLY A 39 -23.01 6.19 -8.28
CA GLY A 39 -23.83 5.04 -8.72
C GLY A 39 -23.18 3.66 -8.54
N PHE A 40 -21.89 3.59 -8.19
CA PHE A 40 -21.19 2.31 -8.09
C PHE A 40 -21.63 1.48 -6.88
N GLY A 41 -21.85 2.13 -5.73
CA GLY A 41 -22.40 1.46 -4.55
C GLY A 41 -23.76 0.80 -4.81
N ALA A 42 -24.68 1.50 -5.48
CA ALA A 42 -25.98 0.97 -5.87
C ALA A 42 -25.85 -0.21 -6.86
N MET A 43 -24.94 -0.08 -7.84
CA MET A 43 -24.63 -1.17 -8.78
C MET A 43 -24.11 -2.42 -8.06
N LEU A 44 -23.22 -2.28 -7.08
CA LEU A 44 -22.71 -3.41 -6.30
C LEU A 44 -23.78 -3.99 -5.36
N ALA A 45 -24.61 -3.16 -4.76
CA ALA A 45 -25.71 -3.57 -3.88
C ALA A 45 -26.80 -4.37 -4.63
N SER A 46 -26.95 -4.14 -5.94
CA SER A 46 -27.83 -4.94 -6.80
C SER A 46 -27.35 -6.38 -7.00
N GLY A 47 -26.10 -6.70 -6.60
CA GLY A 47 -25.52 -8.02 -6.68
C GLY A 47 -25.15 -8.46 -8.10
N GLY A 48 -25.19 -9.77 -8.35
CA GLY A 48 -25.04 -10.34 -9.69
C GLY A 48 -23.66 -10.17 -10.34
N PRO A 49 -23.59 -10.15 -11.69
CA PRO A 49 -22.32 -10.10 -12.43
C PRO A 49 -21.41 -8.90 -12.11
N PRO A 50 -21.91 -7.67 -11.87
CA PRO A 50 -21.07 -6.54 -11.47
C PRO A 50 -20.31 -6.79 -10.17
N LEU A 51 -21.01 -7.26 -9.12
CA LEU A 51 -20.38 -7.60 -7.84
C LEU A 51 -19.36 -8.73 -7.99
N GLY A 52 -19.69 -9.78 -8.75
CA GLY A 52 -18.79 -10.90 -9.00
C GLY A 52 -17.49 -10.46 -9.71
N ARG A 53 -17.59 -9.60 -10.73
CA ARG A 53 -16.42 -9.04 -11.43
C ARG A 53 -15.58 -8.15 -10.52
N PHE A 54 -16.23 -7.31 -9.71
CA PHE A 54 -15.54 -6.44 -8.75
C PHE A 54 -14.78 -7.26 -7.70
N MET A 55 -15.44 -8.21 -7.05
CA MET A 55 -14.82 -9.08 -6.05
C MET A 55 -13.69 -9.90 -6.64
N ARG A 56 -13.87 -10.46 -7.85
CA ARG A 56 -12.78 -11.14 -8.57
C ARG A 56 -11.60 -10.21 -8.79
N GLN A 57 -11.83 -9.00 -9.30
CA GLN A 57 -10.76 -8.01 -9.52
C GLN A 57 -10.02 -7.67 -8.21
N VAL A 58 -10.73 -7.49 -7.10
CA VAL A 58 -10.11 -7.25 -5.80
C VAL A 58 -9.32 -8.46 -5.30
N ILE A 59 -9.88 -9.67 -5.39
CA ILE A 59 -9.26 -10.88 -4.83
C ILE A 59 -8.10 -11.40 -5.69
N THR A 60 -8.23 -11.38 -7.01
CA THR A 60 -7.24 -12.00 -7.92
C THR A 60 -6.19 -11.04 -8.44
N ASN A 61 -6.40 -9.72 -8.28
CA ASN A 61 -5.42 -8.71 -8.71
C ASN A 61 -5.01 -7.83 -7.52
N GLY A 62 -5.98 -7.17 -6.88
CA GLY A 62 -5.71 -6.24 -5.78
C GLY A 62 -4.99 -6.87 -4.58
N LEU A 63 -5.56 -7.92 -4.01
CA LEU A 63 -5.01 -8.59 -2.83
C LEU A 63 -3.59 -9.12 -3.07
N PRO A 64 -3.27 -9.82 -4.19
CA PRO A 64 -1.91 -10.20 -4.51
C PRO A 64 -0.93 -9.03 -4.55
N VAL A 65 -1.29 -7.93 -5.21
CA VAL A 65 -0.43 -6.74 -5.28
C VAL A 65 -0.16 -6.18 -3.88
N VAL A 66 -1.22 -5.96 -3.09
CA VAL A 66 -1.10 -5.42 -1.73
C VAL A 66 -0.27 -6.37 -0.85
N PHE A 67 -0.52 -7.67 -0.95
CA PHE A 67 0.18 -8.69 -0.19
C PHE A 67 1.67 -8.71 -0.49
N VAL A 68 2.07 -8.74 -1.77
CA VAL A 68 3.49 -8.80 -2.15
C VAL A 68 4.23 -7.55 -1.71
N VAL A 69 3.66 -6.36 -1.95
CA VAL A 69 4.26 -5.10 -1.50
C VAL A 69 4.42 -5.08 0.03
N ASN A 70 3.37 -5.44 0.75
CA ASN A 70 3.41 -5.49 2.21
C ASN A 70 4.40 -6.52 2.73
N TYR A 71 4.50 -7.69 2.09
CA TYR A 71 5.45 -8.73 2.46
C TYR A 71 6.88 -8.21 2.40
N VAL A 72 7.27 -7.62 1.27
CA VAL A 72 8.61 -7.07 1.05
C VAL A 72 8.90 -5.95 2.07
N SER A 73 7.98 -5.01 2.24
CA SER A 73 8.12 -3.91 3.20
C SER A 73 8.25 -4.39 4.65
N PHE A 74 7.37 -5.28 5.10
CA PHE A 74 7.42 -5.80 6.47
C PHE A 74 8.65 -6.67 6.71
N PHE A 75 9.12 -7.38 5.68
CA PHE A 75 10.33 -8.19 5.77
C PHE A 75 11.56 -7.29 5.91
N LEU A 76 11.69 -6.26 5.07
CA LEU A 76 12.77 -5.28 5.18
C LEU A 76 12.76 -4.55 6.53
N PHE A 77 11.57 -4.19 7.01
CA PHE A 77 11.41 -3.63 8.36
C PHE A 77 11.94 -4.60 9.43
N ALA A 78 11.49 -5.86 9.42
CA ALA A 78 11.90 -6.86 10.40
C ALA A 78 13.42 -7.10 10.34
N TRP A 79 14.00 -7.12 9.15
CA TRP A 79 15.45 -7.27 8.95
C TRP A 79 16.26 -6.10 9.51
N ILE A 80 15.81 -4.86 9.28
CA ILE A 80 16.50 -3.65 9.77
C ILE A 80 16.41 -3.57 11.29
N VAL A 81 15.24 -3.84 11.85
CA VAL A 81 15.01 -3.73 13.30
C VAL A 81 15.67 -4.88 14.09
N ALA A 82 16.00 -5.99 13.44
CA ALA A 82 16.72 -7.10 14.08
C ALA A 82 18.20 -6.77 14.39
N LYS A 83 18.77 -5.70 13.84
CA LYS A 83 20.19 -5.36 14.02
C LYS A 83 20.44 -4.69 15.39
N PRO A 84 21.25 -5.30 16.28
CA PRO A 84 21.56 -4.71 17.59
C PRO A 84 22.23 -3.34 17.47
N GLY A 85 21.84 -2.39 18.33
CA GLY A 85 22.47 -1.06 18.40
C GLY A 85 22.09 -0.09 17.27
N GLN A 86 21.35 -0.52 16.25
CA GLN A 86 20.91 0.36 15.18
C GLN A 86 19.70 1.18 15.63
N ARG A 87 19.86 2.50 15.78
CA ARG A 87 18.72 3.41 15.92
C ARG A 87 18.00 3.53 14.57
N TYR A 88 16.72 3.20 14.57
CA TYR A 88 15.81 3.45 13.46
C TYR A 88 14.76 4.46 13.90
N GLY A 89 14.28 5.25 12.96
CA GLY A 89 13.30 6.31 13.23
C GLY A 89 12.60 6.67 11.94
N ILE A 90 12.19 7.93 11.80
CA ILE A 90 11.43 8.36 10.63
C ILE A 90 12.18 8.21 9.28
N LYS A 91 13.51 8.18 9.31
CA LYS A 91 14.33 7.91 8.11
C LYS A 91 14.03 6.53 7.51
N LEU A 92 13.77 5.52 8.34
CA LEU A 92 13.39 4.18 7.87
C LEU A 92 12.07 4.23 7.08
N VAL A 93 11.12 5.02 7.56
CA VAL A 93 9.82 5.21 6.91
C VAL A 93 10.00 5.93 5.57
N LEU A 94 10.61 7.12 5.60
CA LEU A 94 10.63 8.02 4.45
C LEU A 94 11.60 7.60 3.36
N LEU A 95 12.77 7.04 3.72
CA LEU A 95 13.84 6.74 2.77
C LEU A 95 13.90 5.26 2.38
N VAL A 96 13.15 4.39 3.06
CA VAL A 96 13.15 2.95 2.76
C VAL A 96 11.74 2.43 2.52
N ASP A 97 10.86 2.46 3.52
CA ASP A 97 9.54 1.83 3.39
C ASP A 97 8.70 2.47 2.28
N MET A 98 8.60 3.80 2.24
CA MET A 98 7.81 4.49 1.22
C MET A 98 8.35 4.27 -0.21
N PRO A 99 9.66 4.44 -0.50
CA PRO A 99 10.23 4.09 -1.80
C PRO A 99 10.01 2.64 -2.19
N VAL A 100 10.22 1.68 -1.27
CA VAL A 100 10.01 0.26 -1.53
C VAL A 100 8.57 -0.01 -1.95
N ARG A 101 7.59 0.60 -1.26
CA ARG A 101 6.18 0.40 -1.59
C ARG A 101 5.82 0.99 -2.94
N VAL A 102 6.25 2.22 -3.22
CA VAL A 102 5.96 2.90 -4.49
C VAL A 102 6.62 2.16 -5.65
N ILE A 103 7.91 1.87 -5.57
CA ILE A 103 8.65 1.16 -6.62
C ILE A 103 8.11 -0.26 -6.78
N GLY A 104 7.87 -0.98 -5.67
CA GLY A 104 7.30 -2.33 -5.69
C GLY A 104 5.93 -2.36 -6.35
N PHE A 105 5.08 -1.37 -6.05
CA PHE A 105 3.76 -1.23 -6.67
C PHE A 105 3.85 -0.99 -8.18
N ILE A 106 4.73 -0.08 -8.62
CA ILE A 106 4.98 0.21 -10.04
C ILE A 106 5.51 -1.04 -10.76
N ALA A 107 6.54 -1.69 -10.19
CA ALA A 107 7.16 -2.87 -10.78
C ALA A 107 6.18 -4.04 -10.92
N LEU A 108 5.36 -4.28 -9.89
CA LEU A 108 4.30 -5.30 -9.97
C LEU A 108 3.28 -4.99 -11.06
N HIS A 109 2.87 -3.73 -11.22
CA HIS A 109 1.96 -3.35 -12.30
C HIS A 109 2.55 -3.61 -13.68
N VAL A 110 3.82 -3.23 -13.90
CA VAL A 110 4.55 -3.54 -15.14
C VAL A 110 4.55 -5.04 -15.42
N VAL A 111 4.95 -5.85 -14.43
CA VAL A 111 5.02 -7.31 -14.56
C VAL A 111 3.63 -7.89 -14.86
N ILE A 112 2.61 -7.51 -14.10
CA ILE A 112 1.24 -8.01 -14.31
C ILE A 112 0.74 -7.65 -15.70
N TYR A 113 1.00 -6.43 -16.19
CA TYR A 113 0.52 -5.98 -17.50
C TYR A 113 1.20 -6.74 -18.64
N VAL A 114 2.52 -6.92 -18.56
CA VAL A 114 3.28 -7.70 -19.53
C VAL A 114 2.84 -9.17 -19.53
N LEU A 115 2.73 -9.79 -18.36
CA LEU A 115 2.24 -11.16 -18.24
C LEU A 115 0.80 -11.30 -18.73
N SER A 116 -0.04 -10.29 -18.52
CA SER A 116 -1.42 -10.31 -19.01
C SER A 116 -1.49 -10.22 -20.53
N ALA A 117 -0.56 -9.51 -21.16
CA ALA A 117 -0.43 -9.49 -22.62
C ALA A 117 0.00 -10.87 -23.14
N ASP A 118 1.01 -11.48 -22.53
CA ASP A 118 1.57 -12.76 -22.97
C ASP A 118 0.62 -13.95 -22.73
N LEU A 119 0.01 -14.01 -21.55
CA LEU A 119 -0.74 -15.19 -21.10
C LEU A 119 -2.24 -15.13 -21.46
N TYR A 120 -2.81 -13.92 -21.53
CA TYR A 120 -4.25 -13.74 -21.74
C TYR A 120 -4.58 -12.93 -22.99
N GLY A 121 -3.60 -12.55 -23.81
CA GLY A 121 -3.82 -11.72 -24.99
C GLY A 121 -4.31 -10.31 -24.66
N SER A 122 -4.14 -9.84 -23.42
CA SER A 122 -4.53 -8.48 -23.02
C SER A 122 -3.76 -7.45 -23.85
N PHE A 123 -4.33 -6.25 -24.04
CA PHE A 123 -3.69 -5.20 -24.87
C PHE A 123 -3.39 -5.65 -26.32
N GLY A 124 -4.17 -6.59 -26.84
CA GLY A 124 -3.95 -7.19 -28.16
C GLY A 124 -2.72 -8.11 -28.22
N GLY A 125 -2.25 -8.62 -27.08
CA GLY A 125 -1.04 -9.45 -26.98
C GLY A 125 0.28 -8.68 -27.06
N SER A 126 0.24 -7.34 -27.13
CA SER A 126 1.44 -6.50 -27.29
C SER A 126 1.98 -6.02 -25.94
N ARG A 127 3.20 -6.48 -25.59
CA ARG A 127 3.95 -5.96 -24.44
C ARG A 127 4.20 -4.45 -24.52
N ALA A 128 4.46 -3.94 -25.72
CA ALA A 128 4.68 -2.50 -25.92
C ALA A 128 3.42 -1.70 -25.62
N THR A 129 2.26 -2.18 -26.05
CA THR A 129 0.97 -1.56 -25.71
C THR A 129 0.70 -1.66 -24.21
N ALA A 130 0.97 -2.82 -23.60
CA ALA A 130 0.84 -3.01 -22.17
C ALA A 130 1.69 -2.01 -21.37
N LEU A 131 2.95 -1.80 -21.74
CA LEU A 131 3.84 -0.83 -21.08
C LEU A 131 3.39 0.62 -21.26
N ARG A 132 2.89 0.99 -22.44
CA ARG A 132 2.40 2.36 -22.72
C ARG A 132 1.25 2.78 -21.81
N VAL A 133 0.41 1.84 -21.38
CA VAL A 133 -0.74 2.15 -20.50
C VAL A 133 -0.40 2.09 -19.01
N VAL A 134 0.79 1.62 -18.62
CA VAL A 134 1.19 1.54 -17.20
C VAL A 134 1.33 2.94 -16.61
N ALA A 135 2.09 3.83 -17.24
CA ALA A 135 2.30 5.19 -16.74
C ALA A 135 0.98 5.97 -16.52
N PRO A 136 0.05 6.07 -17.50
CA PRO A 136 -1.22 6.76 -17.27
C PRO A 136 -2.11 6.06 -16.23
N THR A 137 -2.08 4.73 -16.16
CA THR A 137 -2.80 3.99 -15.10
C THR A 137 -2.26 4.34 -13.71
N LEU A 138 -0.94 4.38 -13.56
CA LEU A 138 -0.29 4.69 -12.29
C LEU A 138 -0.53 6.13 -11.88
N ALA A 139 -0.44 7.08 -12.82
CA ALA A 139 -0.75 8.48 -12.55
C ALA A 139 -2.17 8.64 -11.95
N ARG A 140 -3.18 8.03 -12.60
CA ARG A 140 -4.55 7.96 -12.07
C ARG A 140 -4.66 7.20 -10.75
N SER A 141 -3.80 6.20 -10.51
CA SER A 141 -3.75 5.47 -9.25
C SER A 141 -3.28 6.36 -8.10
N PHE A 142 -2.28 7.20 -8.31
CA PHE A 142 -1.78 8.18 -7.33
C PHE A 142 -2.79 9.31 -7.04
N LEU A 143 -3.72 9.55 -7.96
CA LEU A 143 -4.86 10.47 -7.77
C LEU A 143 -6.10 9.77 -7.18
N PHE A 144 -6.01 8.46 -6.90
CA PHE A 144 -7.13 7.64 -6.40
C PHE A 144 -8.34 7.57 -7.35
N GLU A 145 -8.11 7.69 -8.65
CA GLU A 145 -9.17 7.74 -9.68
C GLU A 145 -9.51 6.37 -10.27
N ASN A 146 -8.81 5.31 -9.87
CA ASN A 146 -9.05 3.96 -10.36
C ASN A 146 -8.82 2.91 -9.26
N ILE A 147 -9.23 1.68 -9.57
CA ILE A 147 -9.11 0.57 -8.61
C ILE A 147 -7.66 0.21 -8.26
N SER A 148 -6.70 0.54 -9.12
CA SER A 148 -5.27 0.35 -8.80
C SER A 148 -4.81 1.33 -7.72
N GLY A 149 -5.39 2.55 -7.69
CA GLY A 149 -5.25 3.50 -6.59
C GLY A 149 -5.70 2.91 -5.25
N VAL A 150 -6.81 2.15 -5.22
CA VAL A 150 -7.23 1.44 -4.00
C VAL A 150 -6.13 0.52 -3.46
N TYR A 151 -5.45 -0.20 -4.35
CA TYR A 151 -4.38 -1.11 -3.96
C TYR A 151 -3.14 -0.35 -3.47
N LEU A 152 -2.75 0.73 -4.15
CA LEU A 152 -1.66 1.59 -3.71
C LEU A 152 -1.92 2.11 -2.29
N TYR A 153 -3.08 2.70 -2.05
CA TYR A 153 -3.42 3.28 -0.75
C TYR A 153 -3.60 2.22 0.32
N ALA A 154 -4.06 1.01 -0.01
CA ALA A 154 -4.07 -0.11 0.92
C ALA A 154 -2.66 -0.49 1.39
N THR A 155 -1.66 -0.47 0.50
CA THR A 155 -0.25 -0.67 0.93
C THR A 155 0.20 0.45 1.89
N MET A 156 -0.20 1.69 1.64
CA MET A 156 0.15 2.83 2.51
C MET A 156 -0.54 2.73 3.89
N VAL A 157 -1.83 2.38 3.93
CA VAL A 157 -2.59 2.21 5.19
C VAL A 157 -1.97 1.12 6.04
N SER A 158 -1.51 0.02 5.43
CA SER A 158 -0.83 -1.07 6.14
C SER A 158 0.49 -0.64 6.82
N ALA A 159 1.07 0.49 6.40
CA ALA A 159 2.30 1.03 6.96
C ALA A 159 2.09 1.86 8.23
N LEU A 160 0.85 2.27 8.56
CA LEU A 160 0.57 3.09 9.75
C LEU A 160 1.16 2.51 11.05
N PRO A 161 1.06 1.21 11.34
CA PRO A 161 1.68 0.63 12.55
C PRO A 161 3.21 0.69 12.52
N LEU A 162 3.82 0.63 11.34
CA LEU A 162 5.26 0.84 11.14
C LEU A 162 5.64 2.29 11.46
N TYR A 163 4.82 3.25 11.02
CA TYR A 163 5.05 4.67 11.25
C TYR A 163 4.95 4.99 12.75
N VAL A 164 3.95 4.43 13.44
CA VAL A 164 3.84 4.51 14.90
C VAL A 164 5.12 4.02 15.58
N THR A 165 5.61 2.82 15.22
CA THR A 165 6.86 2.27 15.79
C THR A 165 8.08 3.14 15.46
N ALA A 166 8.17 3.70 14.25
CA ALA A 166 9.27 4.58 13.86
C ALA A 166 9.25 5.92 14.60
N ILE A 167 8.08 6.48 14.89
CA ILE A 167 7.92 7.70 15.69
C ILE A 167 8.25 7.42 17.16
N GLU A 168 7.80 6.29 17.71
CA GLU A 168 8.13 5.84 19.08
C GLU A 168 9.66 5.79 19.31
N ASN A 169 10.43 5.37 18.29
CA ASN A 169 11.89 5.27 18.33
C ASN A 169 12.63 6.53 17.85
N SER A 170 11.92 7.60 17.50
CA SER A 170 12.53 8.87 17.08
C SER A 170 12.72 9.82 18.27
N ASP A 171 13.92 10.41 18.40
CA ASP A 171 14.21 11.37 19.49
C ASP A 171 13.31 12.62 19.44
N ARG A 172 13.24 13.30 18.28
CA ARG A 172 12.44 14.55 18.12
C ARG A 172 10.93 14.29 18.13
N LEU A 173 10.44 13.52 17.14
CA LEU A 173 9.01 13.28 16.98
C LEU A 173 8.43 12.43 18.11
N GLY A 174 9.19 11.47 18.64
CA GLY A 174 8.77 10.71 19.81
C GLY A 174 8.65 11.59 21.05
N GLY A 175 9.57 12.54 21.25
CA GLY A 175 9.46 13.54 22.32
C GLY A 175 8.20 14.40 22.22
N LEU A 176 7.85 14.85 21.00
CA LEU A 176 6.61 15.61 20.76
C LEU A 176 5.35 14.74 20.95
N ALA A 177 5.36 13.50 20.45
CA ALA A 177 4.23 12.59 20.55
C ALA A 177 3.90 12.22 22.01
N ARG A 178 4.91 12.13 22.90
CA ARG A 178 4.72 11.84 24.34
C ARG A 178 4.02 12.96 25.11
N ARG A 179 3.86 14.16 24.54
CA ARG A 179 3.08 15.25 25.15
C ARG A 179 1.58 14.97 25.16
N PHE A 180 1.11 14.06 24.32
CA PHE A 180 -0.28 13.62 24.29
C PHE A 180 -0.50 12.42 25.21
N PRO A 181 -1.71 12.27 25.77
CA PRO A 181 -2.01 11.13 26.63
C PRO A 181 -1.97 9.80 25.87
N ARG A 182 -1.43 8.77 26.53
CA ARG A 182 -1.34 7.38 26.02
C ARG A 182 -0.60 7.30 24.67
N ARG A 183 -0.98 6.35 23.81
CA ARG A 183 -0.41 6.18 22.46
C ARG A 183 -1.01 7.13 21.42
N LEU A 184 -1.90 8.05 21.79
CA LEU A 184 -2.64 8.87 20.85
C LEU A 184 -1.71 9.77 20.02
N GLY A 185 -0.70 10.37 20.65
CA GLY A 185 0.28 11.20 19.93
C GLY A 185 0.97 10.46 18.80
N PHE A 186 1.47 9.25 19.04
CA PHE A 186 2.15 8.46 18.01
C PHE A 186 1.22 8.12 16.83
N VAL A 187 -0.03 7.81 17.10
CA VAL A 187 -1.04 7.53 16.07
C VAL A 187 -1.36 8.79 15.26
N LEU A 188 -1.56 9.94 15.91
CA LEU A 188 -1.82 11.21 15.22
C LEU A 188 -0.65 11.61 14.32
N PHE A 189 0.58 11.55 14.82
CA PHE A 189 1.76 11.83 14.01
C PHE A 189 1.94 10.82 12.86
N ALA A 190 1.59 9.55 13.06
CA ALA A 190 1.61 8.55 11.99
C ALA A 190 0.57 8.87 10.89
N ILE A 191 -0.64 9.28 11.28
CA ILE A 191 -1.70 9.71 10.35
C ILE A 191 -1.28 10.98 9.59
N LEU A 192 -0.68 11.95 10.28
CA LEU A 192 -0.15 13.16 9.63
C LEU A 192 0.96 12.84 8.63
N LEU A 193 1.89 11.95 9.00
CA LEU A 193 2.96 11.51 8.11
C LEU A 193 2.41 10.75 6.89
N PHE A 194 1.40 9.91 7.11
CA PHE A 194 0.67 9.25 6.03
C PHE A 194 0.00 10.27 5.11
N GLY A 195 -0.72 11.26 5.67
CA GLY A 195 -1.37 12.31 4.90
C GLY A 195 -0.36 13.12 4.08
N PHE A 196 0.78 13.48 4.68
CA PHE A 196 1.87 14.15 3.96
C PHE A 196 2.43 13.27 2.83
N SER A 197 2.62 11.97 3.07
CA SER A 197 3.10 11.02 2.07
C SER A 197 2.13 10.91 0.89
N VAL A 198 0.82 10.84 1.18
CA VAL A 198 -0.24 10.85 0.17
C VAL A 198 -0.20 12.15 -0.63
N LEU A 199 -0.18 13.31 0.03
CA LEU A 199 -0.14 14.61 -0.64
C LEU A 199 1.10 14.75 -1.54
N ALA A 200 2.26 14.29 -1.07
CA ALA A 200 3.49 14.30 -1.86
C ALA A 200 3.38 13.40 -3.10
N LEU A 201 2.80 12.20 -2.96
CA LEU A 201 2.56 11.30 -4.10
C LEU A 201 1.56 11.88 -5.10
N THR A 202 0.45 12.45 -4.60
CA THR A 202 -0.57 13.09 -5.42
C THR A 202 0.00 14.31 -6.16
N ALA A 203 0.79 15.15 -5.50
CA ALA A 203 1.45 16.30 -6.12
C ALA A 203 2.47 15.86 -7.19
N PHE A 204 3.29 14.86 -6.88
CA PHE A 204 4.23 14.29 -7.85
C PHE A 204 3.52 13.72 -9.08
N ALA A 205 2.42 12.98 -8.88
CA ALA A 205 1.64 12.44 -9.98
C ALA A 205 0.96 13.53 -10.82
N ALA A 206 0.42 14.58 -10.20
CA ALA A 206 -0.15 15.72 -10.91
C ALA A 206 0.87 16.40 -11.83
N LEU A 207 2.13 16.52 -11.39
CA LEU A 207 3.23 17.07 -12.19
C LEU A 207 3.66 16.17 -13.36
N LEU A 208 3.31 14.88 -13.36
CA LEU A 208 3.62 13.94 -14.46
C LEU A 208 2.51 13.86 -15.52
N VAL A 209 1.30 14.32 -15.19
CA VAL A 209 0.13 14.32 -16.10
C VAL A 209 0.05 15.63 -16.90
N TRP A 210 0.76 16.67 -16.45
CA TRP A 210 0.97 17.94 -17.15
C TRP A 210 2.32 17.96 -17.87
#